data_AF-A0A746UEP1-F1
#
_entry.id   AF-A0A746UEP1-F1
#
_cell.length_a   1.000
_cell.length_b   1.000
_cell.length_c   1.000
_cell.angle_alpha   90.00
_cell.angle_beta   90.00
_cell.angle_gamma   90.00
#
_symmetry.space_group_name_H-M   'P 1'
#
loop_
_entity.id
_entity.type
_entity.pdbx_description
1 polymer ?
#
loop_
_entity_poly.entity_id
_entity_poly.type
_entity_poly.pdbx_seq_one_letter_code
_entity_poly.pdbx_strand_id
1 'polypeptide(L)'
;TLTVFLATPPWDLTPGETVALKLQVRSVHGIRHLSWQGDTQALSLTAGTDTRSTEGWTIIMPAWDHREGAPNRWRLSVVVEDEKGQRVSSNEITLALTEPFITMPDDNPHWQPFQEQ
;
A
#
# COMPACT_ATOMS: atom_id res chain seq x y z
N THR A 1 3.39 -19.69 21.69
CA THR A 1 3.97 -18.37 21.37
C THR A 1 3.34 -17.85 20.11
N LEU A 2 2.96 -16.57 20.11
CA LEU A 2 2.42 -15.86 18.95
C LEU A 2 3.47 -14.86 18.44
N THR A 3 3.76 -14.89 17.15
CA THR A 3 4.65 -13.93 16.48
C THR A 3 4.09 -13.58 15.10
N VAL A 4 4.27 -12.33 14.69
CA VAL A 4 3.83 -11.84 13.38
C VAL A 4 4.89 -10.95 12.76
N PHE A 5 5.06 -11.07 11.45
CA PHE A 5 5.90 -10.20 10.64
C PHE A 5 5.15 -9.84 9.35
N LEU A 6 5.16 -8.56 8.99
CA LEU A 6 4.62 -8.07 7.73
C LEU A 6 5.79 -7.85 6.78
N ALA A 7 5.80 -8.57 5.67
CA ALA A 7 6.87 -8.42 4.70
C ALA A 7 6.88 -6.99 4.16
N THR A 8 8.08 -6.44 4.02
CA THR A 8 8.33 -5.20 3.27
C THR A 8 8.74 -5.60 1.85
N PRO A 9 7.84 -5.51 0.85
CA PRO A 9 8.23 -5.80 -0.52
C PRO A 9 9.39 -4.92 -1.03
N PRO A 10 10.03 -5.32 -2.12
CA PRO A 10 11.06 -4.51 -2.80
C PRO A 10 10.35 -3.49 -3.71
N TRP A 11 10.48 -2.17 -3.45
CA TRP A 11 9.50 -1.18 -3.93
C TRP A 11 9.97 -0.23 -5.04
N ASP A 12 9.18 -0.18 -6.11
CA ASP A 12 8.87 0.99 -6.96
C ASP A 12 7.35 0.92 -7.21
N LEU A 13 6.54 1.50 -6.32
CA LEU A 13 5.08 1.31 -6.35
C LEU A 13 4.44 2.31 -7.30
N THR A 14 3.60 1.80 -8.20
CA THR A 14 2.90 2.65 -9.17
C THR A 14 1.49 3.03 -8.70
N PRO A 15 0.99 4.22 -9.07
CA PRO A 15 -0.38 4.62 -8.75
C PRO A 15 -1.40 3.64 -9.35
N GLY A 16 -2.39 3.21 -8.56
CA GLY A 16 -3.40 2.24 -8.99
C GLY A 16 -2.95 0.78 -8.99
N GLU A 17 -1.70 0.49 -8.66
CA GLU A 17 -1.18 -0.88 -8.57
C GLU A 17 -1.85 -1.67 -7.46
N THR A 18 -2.11 -2.95 -7.70
CA THR A 18 -2.55 -3.88 -6.66
C THR A 18 -1.35 -4.59 -6.06
N VAL A 19 -1.08 -4.33 -4.78
CA VAL A 19 0.05 -4.89 -4.03
C VAL A 19 -0.47 -6.03 -3.16
N ALA A 20 0.11 -7.21 -3.31
CA ALA A 20 -0.16 -8.34 -2.42
C ALA A 20 0.62 -8.18 -1.11
N LEU A 21 -0.11 -8.21 0.02
CA LEU A 21 0.49 -8.18 1.35
C LEU A 21 0.77 -9.61 1.82
N LYS A 22 1.99 -9.81 2.31
CA LYS A 22 2.42 -11.11 2.82
C LYS A 22 2.67 -11.04 4.32
N LEU A 23 1.81 -11.70 5.08
CA LEU A 23 1.98 -11.88 6.52
C LEU A 23 2.65 -13.21 6.82
N GLN A 24 3.66 -13.18 7.68
CA GLN A 24 4.24 -14.36 8.28
C GLN A 24 3.81 -14.43 9.74
N VAL A 25 2.79 -15.25 10.02
CA VAL A 25 2.30 -15.47 11.38
C VAL A 25 2.71 -16.86 11.84
N ARG A 26 3.18 -16.96 13.07
CA ARG A 26 3.32 -18.23 13.79
C ARG A 26 2.48 -18.15 15.06
N SER A 27 1.51 -19.05 15.18
CA SER A 27 0.68 -19.21 16.37
C SER A 27 0.61 -20.68 16.75
N VAL A 28 0.66 -20.97 18.05
CA VAL A 28 0.48 -22.33 18.59
C VAL A 28 -1.00 -22.67 18.78
N HIS A 29 -1.84 -21.65 19.02
CA HIS A 29 -3.27 -21.83 19.33
C HIS A 29 -4.18 -21.32 18.20
N GLY A 30 -3.65 -21.16 16.97
CA GLY A 30 -4.42 -20.59 15.88
C GLY A 30 -4.60 -19.07 15.96
N ILE A 31 -5.28 -18.50 14.98
CA ILE A 31 -5.53 -17.05 14.84
C ILE A 31 -7.02 -16.82 15.06
N ARG A 32 -7.35 -15.95 16.02
CA ARG A 32 -8.73 -15.57 16.32
C ARG A 32 -9.17 -14.36 15.50
N HIS A 33 -8.29 -13.36 15.37
CA HIS A 33 -8.59 -12.09 14.72
C HIS A 33 -7.34 -11.42 14.15
N LEU A 34 -7.51 -10.71 13.03
CA LEU A 34 -6.51 -9.84 12.41
C LEU A 34 -7.07 -8.42 12.31
N SER A 35 -6.28 -7.44 12.77
CA SER A 35 -6.63 -6.02 12.74
C SER A 35 -5.54 -5.23 12.05
N TRP A 36 -5.86 -4.59 10.94
CA TRP A 36 -4.93 -3.72 10.22
C TRP A 36 -4.92 -2.31 10.83
N GLN A 37 -3.72 -1.76 11.00
CA GLN A 37 -3.46 -0.49 11.64
C GLN A 37 -2.66 0.44 10.71
N GLY A 38 -2.77 1.74 10.94
CA GLY A 38 -2.13 2.78 10.11
C GLY A 38 -3.12 3.39 9.12
N ASP A 39 -2.67 3.68 7.91
CA ASP A 39 -3.44 4.41 6.90
C ASP A 39 -4.38 3.52 6.07
N THR A 40 -5.05 2.57 6.73
CA THR A 40 -5.95 1.58 6.11
C THR A 40 -7.21 2.17 5.48
N GLN A 41 -7.54 3.42 5.76
CA GLN A 41 -8.67 4.13 5.14
C GLN A 41 -8.29 4.71 3.77
N ALA A 42 -7.06 5.23 3.64
CA ALA A 42 -6.56 5.76 2.38
C ALA A 42 -6.12 4.64 1.43
N LEU A 43 -5.65 3.54 1.99
CA LEU A 43 -5.28 2.34 1.28
C LEU A 43 -6.51 1.45 1.17
N SER A 44 -7.05 1.26 -0.03
CA SER A 44 -8.21 0.39 -0.29
C SER A 44 -7.88 -1.08 -0.01
N LEU A 45 -7.85 -1.44 1.28
CA LEU A 45 -7.46 -2.74 1.77
C LEU A 45 -8.58 -3.75 1.51
N THR A 46 -8.26 -4.76 0.73
CA THR A 46 -9.18 -5.85 0.42
C THR A 46 -8.81 -7.08 1.24
N ALA A 47 -9.81 -7.62 1.94
CA ALA A 47 -9.65 -8.84 2.72
C ALA A 47 -9.41 -10.05 1.81
N GLY A 48 -8.61 -11.01 2.31
CA GLY A 48 -8.49 -12.32 1.69
C GLY A 48 -9.77 -13.15 1.84
N THR A 49 -9.65 -14.47 1.66
CA THR A 49 -10.78 -15.42 1.74
C THR A 49 -11.53 -15.36 3.07
N ASP A 50 -10.84 -15.00 4.16
CA ASP A 50 -11.44 -14.78 5.48
C ASP A 50 -10.67 -13.71 6.24
N THR A 51 -11.33 -13.04 7.17
CA THR A 51 -10.72 -12.05 8.08
C THR A 51 -9.63 -12.64 8.99
N ARG A 52 -9.58 -13.97 9.16
CA ARG A 52 -8.53 -14.68 9.91
C ARG A 52 -7.40 -15.20 9.03
N SER A 53 -7.55 -15.13 7.71
CA SER A 53 -6.55 -15.62 6.78
C SER A 53 -5.32 -14.72 6.83
N THR A 54 -4.14 -15.32 6.91
CA THR A 54 -2.86 -14.59 6.85
C THR A 54 -2.42 -14.30 5.42
N GLU A 55 -3.21 -14.73 4.44
CA GLU A 55 -2.90 -14.71 3.03
C GLU A 55 -4.05 -14.09 2.24
N GLY A 56 -3.73 -13.60 1.04
CA GLY A 56 -4.71 -13.05 0.11
C GLY A 56 -5.10 -11.60 0.38
N TRP A 57 -4.47 -10.92 1.33
CA TRP A 57 -4.66 -9.49 1.54
C TRP A 57 -4.01 -8.71 0.41
N THR A 58 -4.76 -7.76 -0.14
CA THR A 58 -4.27 -6.87 -1.18
C THR A 58 -4.60 -5.43 -0.84
N ILE A 59 -3.75 -4.52 -1.31
CA ILE A 59 -3.99 -3.09 -1.28
C ILE A 59 -3.99 -2.59 -2.71
N ILE A 60 -4.93 -1.71 -3.02
CA ILE A 60 -4.87 -0.91 -4.24
C ILE A 60 -4.23 0.42 -3.87
N MET A 61 -3.09 0.74 -4.48
CA MET A 61 -2.39 1.99 -4.27
C MET A 61 -3.24 3.16 -4.79
N PRO A 62 -3.40 4.24 -4.02
CA PRO A 62 -4.16 5.39 -4.47
C PRO A 62 -3.46 6.08 -5.66
N ALA A 63 -4.20 6.95 -6.34
CA ALA A 63 -3.63 7.82 -7.35
C ALA A 63 -2.54 8.72 -6.73
N TRP A 64 -1.56 9.13 -7.54
CA TRP A 64 -0.57 10.10 -7.11
C TRP A 64 -1.25 11.43 -6.78
N ASP A 65 -0.98 11.95 -5.59
CA ASP A 65 -1.48 13.25 -5.16
C ASP A 65 -0.48 14.34 -5.57
N HIS A 66 -0.88 15.19 -6.53
CA HIS A 66 -0.07 16.28 -7.07
C HIS A 66 -0.03 17.54 -6.19
N ARG A 67 -0.72 17.53 -5.03
CA ARG A 67 -0.66 18.68 -4.11
C ARG A 67 0.76 18.84 -3.57
N GLU A 68 1.24 20.07 -3.51
CA GLU A 68 2.54 20.38 -2.91
C GLU A 68 2.58 19.88 -1.46
N GLY A 69 3.61 19.09 -1.13
CA GLY A 69 3.76 18.47 0.19
C GLY A 69 2.88 17.25 0.46
N ALA A 70 2.14 16.73 -0.54
CA ALA A 70 1.44 15.47 -0.39
C ALA A 70 2.43 14.34 -0.08
N PRO A 71 2.19 13.53 0.98
CA PRO A 71 3.18 12.57 1.43
C PRO A 71 3.40 11.43 0.44
N ASN A 72 2.36 11.05 -0.33
CA ASN A 72 2.34 9.87 -1.22
C ASN A 72 2.97 8.62 -0.57
N ARG A 73 2.79 8.53 0.75
CA ARG A 73 3.39 7.57 1.66
C ARG A 73 2.39 7.20 2.72
N TRP A 74 2.33 5.90 3.01
CA TRP A 74 1.38 5.33 3.96
C TRP A 74 2.08 4.31 4.83
N ARG A 75 1.68 4.26 6.10
CA ARG A 75 2.19 3.31 7.08
C ARG A 75 1.16 2.23 7.31
N LEU A 76 1.65 1.00 7.39
CA LEU A 76 0.81 -0.15 7.61
C LEU A 76 1.45 -1.10 8.61
N SER A 77 0.64 -1.59 9.53
CA SER A 77 1.00 -2.72 10.40
C SER A 77 -0.23 -3.59 10.66
N VAL A 78 -0.03 -4.77 11.20
CA VAL A 78 -1.12 -5.67 11.59
C VAL A 78 -0.98 -6.06 13.06
N VAL A 79 -2.11 -6.20 13.73
CA VAL A 79 -2.22 -6.80 15.06
C VAL A 79 -2.94 -8.14 14.91
N VAL A 80 -2.32 -9.19 15.45
CA VAL A 80 -2.87 -10.55 15.45
C VAL A 80 -3.27 -10.91 16.87
N GLU A 81 -4.47 -11.45 17.02
CA GLU A 81 -4.96 -12.04 18.27
C GLU A 81 -5.09 -13.57 18.11
N ASP A 82 -4.52 -14.35 19.03
CA ASP A 82 -4.72 -15.81 19.08
C ASP A 82 -5.98 -16.21 19.87
N GLU A 83 -6.32 -17.50 19.86
CA GLU A 83 -7.50 -18.01 20.58
C GLU A 83 -7.40 -17.89 22.11
N LYS A 84 -6.19 -17.70 22.66
CA LYS A 84 -5.98 -17.43 24.08
C LYS A 84 -6.10 -15.95 24.43
N GLY A 85 -6.32 -15.07 23.45
CA GLY A 85 -6.42 -13.62 23.64
C GLY A 85 -5.05 -12.91 23.69
N GLN A 86 -3.96 -13.59 23.39
CA GLN A 86 -2.65 -12.96 23.21
C GLN A 86 -2.68 -12.10 21.95
N ARG A 87 -2.25 -10.84 22.07
CA ARG A 87 -2.14 -9.89 20.96
C ARG A 87 -0.68 -9.55 20.70
N VAL A 88 -0.29 -9.57 19.44
CA VAL A 88 1.03 -9.10 19.00
C VAL A 88 0.89 -8.23 17.76
N SER A 89 1.75 -7.23 17.64
CA SER A 89 1.81 -6.36 16.47
C SER A 89 3.01 -6.72 15.61
N SER A 90 2.87 -6.56 14.30
CA SER A 90 3.96 -6.70 13.34
C SER A 90 4.91 -5.52 13.38
N ASN A 91 6.00 -5.61 12.62
CA ASN A 91 6.71 -4.43 12.17
C ASN A 91 5.78 -3.50 11.38
N GLU A 92 6.07 -2.20 11.41
CA GLU A 92 5.49 -1.21 10.52
C GLU A 92 6.23 -1.23 9.19
N ILE A 93 5.48 -1.19 8.08
CA ILE A 93 6.02 -0.96 6.74
C ILE A 93 5.59 0.41 6.23
N THR A 94 6.38 0.97 5.33
CA THR A 94 6.02 2.20 4.60
C THR A 94 5.84 1.86 3.14
N LEU A 95 4.65 2.14 2.61
CA LEU A 95 4.32 2.10 1.20
C LEU A 95 4.55 3.50 0.65
N ALA A 96 5.41 3.66 -0.34
CA ALA A 96 5.71 4.94 -0.97
C ALA A 96 5.51 4.80 -2.46
N LEU A 97 4.69 5.68 -3.05
CA LEU A 97 4.58 5.73 -4.51
C LEU A 97 5.86 6.31 -5.12
N THR A 98 6.16 5.82 -6.31
CA THR A 98 7.11 6.48 -7.21
C THR A 98 6.38 7.55 -8.00
N GLU A 99 7.00 8.72 -8.12
CA GLU A 99 6.43 9.83 -8.89
C GLU A 99 6.27 9.41 -10.36
N PRO A 100 5.05 9.50 -10.92
CA PRO A 100 4.84 9.16 -12.32
C PRO A 100 5.51 10.22 -13.20
N PHE A 101 6.24 9.78 -14.22
CA PHE A 101 6.73 10.66 -15.28
C PHE A 101 5.53 11.17 -16.08
N ILE A 102 5.11 12.40 -15.81
CA ILE A 102 4.14 13.08 -16.66
C ILE A 102 4.93 13.69 -17.82
N THR A 103 4.89 13.07 -18.99
CA THR A 103 5.19 13.78 -20.23
C THR A 103 4.12 14.85 -20.37
N MET A 104 4.48 16.10 -20.04
CA MET A 104 3.68 17.25 -20.46
C MET A 104 3.57 17.13 -21.98
N PRO A 105 2.35 17.13 -22.56
CA PRO A 105 2.25 17.27 -24.00
C PRO A 105 3.01 18.54 -24.37
N ASP A 106 3.93 18.40 -25.31
CA ASP A 106 4.68 19.50 -25.91
C ASP A 106 3.65 20.46 -26.52
N ASP A 107 3.18 21.42 -25.71
CA ASP A 107 2.48 22.61 -26.20
C ASP A 107 3.56 23.46 -26.88
N ASN A 108 4.03 22.97 -28.01
CA ASN A 108 4.85 23.73 -28.91
C ASN A 108 3.88 24.35 -29.93
N PRO A 109 3.38 25.58 -29.68
CA PRO A 109 2.59 26.28 -30.67
C PRO A 109 3.44 26.36 -31.93
N HIS A 110 2.97 25.70 -32.98
CA HIS A 110 3.61 25.65 -34.27
C HIS A 110 3.83 27.10 -34.74
N TRP A 111 5.06 27.61 -34.62
CA TRP A 111 5.45 28.89 -35.20
C TRP A 111 5.23 28.80 -36.71
N GLN A 112 4.19 29.46 -37.20
CA GLN A 112 4.00 29.74 -38.61
C GLN A 112 4.81 30.99 -38.94
N PRO A 113 5.89 30.91 -39.74
CA PRO A 113 6.50 32.12 -40.25
C PRO A 113 5.50 32.78 -41.22
N PHE A 114 5.07 33.99 -40.88
CA PHE A 114 4.42 34.89 -41.85
C PHE A 114 5.39 35.06 -43.03
N GLN A 115 5.01 34.55 -44.20
CA GLN A 115 5.64 34.94 -45.46
C GLN A 115 4.99 36.24 -45.89
N GLU A 116 5.70 37.34 -45.68
CA GLU A 116 5.32 38.68 -46.12
C GLU A 116 5.80 38.87 -47.57
N GLN A 117 4.81 38.99 -48.47
CA GLN A 117 4.80 39.54 -49.85
C GLN A 117 5.75 38.99 -50.92
#